data_AF-A0A3D2XLK8-F1
#
_entry.id   AF-A0A3D2XLK8-F1
#
_cell.length_a   1.000
_cell.length_b   1.000
_cell.length_c   1.000
_cell.angle_alpha   90.00
_cell.angle_beta   90.00
_cell.angle_gamma   90.00
#
_symmetry.space_group_name_H-M   'P 1'
#
loop_
_entity.id
_entity.type
_entity.pdbx_description
1 polymer ?
#
loop_
_entity_poly.entity_id
_entity_poly.type
_entity_poly.pdbx_seq_one_letter_code
_entity_poly.pdbx_strand_id
1 'polypeptide(L)' 'NEFKHFIGDDIRLDPVMLDAETTIEEMLSFYMGKNTPDRQKFIINNLKVELDLIATEKLS' A
#
# COMPACT_ATOMS: atom_id res chain seq x y z
N ASN A 1 15.84 19.60 -6.33
CA ASN A 1 16.00 19.30 -7.77
C ASN A 1 16.18 17.81 -8.08
N GLU A 2 15.81 16.89 -7.17
CA GLU A 2 16.03 15.44 -7.34
C GLU A 2 14.90 14.76 -8.11
N PHE A 3 13.64 15.12 -7.85
CA PHE A 3 12.48 14.49 -8.47
C PHE A 3 12.15 14.93 -9.90
N LYS A 4 12.79 16.01 -10.38
CA LYS A 4 12.51 16.58 -11.71
C LYS A 4 12.87 15.64 -12.88
N HIS A 5 13.73 14.65 -12.64
CA HIS A 5 14.10 13.65 -13.66
C HIS A 5 13.18 12.42 -13.62
N PHE A 6 12.36 12.27 -12.59
CA PHE A 6 11.41 11.16 -12.47
C PHE A 6 10.02 11.53 -13.01
N ILE A 7 9.68 12.82 -13.02
CA ILE A 7 8.40 13.33 -13.50
C ILE A 7 8.66 14.34 -14.62
N GLY A 8 8.40 13.91 -15.86
CA GLY A 8 8.59 14.68 -17.09
C GLY A 8 7.99 13.93 -18.27
N ASP A 9 8.26 14.41 -19.49
CA ASP A 9 7.63 13.88 -20.71
C ASP A 9 7.93 12.39 -20.97
N ASP A 10 9.08 11.90 -20.48
CA ASP A 10 9.52 10.50 -20.60
C ASP A 10 9.12 9.63 -19.40
N ILE A 11 8.18 10.07 -18.55
CA ILE A 11 7.74 9.28 -17.39
C ILE A 11 7.05 7.98 -17.86
N ARG A 12 7.42 6.87 -17.21
CA ARG A 12 6.73 5.60 -17.39
C ARG A 12 5.38 5.65 -16.68
N LEU A 13 4.30 5.62 -17.46
CA LEU A 13 2.93 5.53 -16.96
C LEU A 13 2.47 4.08 -16.98
N ASP A 14 2.07 3.55 -15.83
CA ASP A 14 1.36 2.27 -15.75
C ASP A 14 -0.15 2.58 -15.68
N PRO A 15 -0.92 2.33 -16.75
CA PRO A 15 -2.33 2.67 -16.79
C PRO A 15 -3.14 1.78 -15.84
N VAL A 16 -4.07 2.38 -15.09
CA VAL A 16 -4.98 1.65 -14.21
C VAL A 16 -6.11 1.05 -15.05
N MET A 17 -6.17 -0.28 -15.10
CA MET A 17 -7.27 -1.02 -15.71
C MET A 17 -8.15 -1.57 -14.59
N LEU A 18 -9.45 -1.32 -14.67
CA LEU A 18 -10.40 -1.78 -13.66
C LEU A 18 -10.95 -3.15 -14.06
N ASP A 19 -10.82 -4.12 -13.17
CA ASP A 19 -11.44 -5.43 -13.33
C ASP A 19 -12.93 -5.36 -12.95
N ALA A 20 -13.77 -6.10 -13.66
CA ALA A 20 -15.23 -6.04 -13.51
C ALA A 20 -15.74 -6.82 -12.29
N GLU A 21 -14.92 -7.68 -11.68
CA GLU A 21 -15.36 -8.60 -10.63
C GLU A 21 -15.52 -7.95 -9.25
N THR A 22 -14.81 -6.86 -8.95
CA THR A 22 -14.96 -6.10 -7.69
C THR A 22 -15.30 -4.67 -8.01
N THR A 23 -16.40 -4.16 -7.45
CA THR A 23 -16.79 -2.78 -7.70
C THR A 23 -15.79 -1.82 -7.04
N ILE A 24 -15.47 -0.72 -7.72
CA ILE A 24 -14.61 0.34 -7.17
C ILE A 24 -15.16 0.84 -5.82
N GLU A 25 -16.49 0.90 -5.70
CA GLU A 25 -17.15 1.39 -4.49
C GLU A 25 -16.92 0.49 -3.28
N GLU A 26 -16.99 -0.83 -3.43
CA GLU A 26 -16.70 -1.78 -2.37
C GLU A 26 -15.22 -1.74 -1.96
N MET A 27 -14.32 -1.69 -2.95
CA MET A 27 -12.89 -1.56 -2.72
C MET A 27 -12.56 -0.28 -1.93
N LEU A 28 -13.07 0.87 -2.37
CA LEU A 28 -12.83 2.15 -1.69
C LEU A 28 -13.45 2.17 -0.29
N SER A 29 -14.65 1.61 -0.12
CA SER A 29 -15.29 1.52 1.20
C SER A 29 -14.46 0.71 2.19
N PHE A 30 -13.84 -0.37 1.75
CA PHE A 30 -12.96 -1.18 2.59
C PHE A 30 -11.64 -0.47 2.91
N TYR A 31 -10.93 0.04 1.90
CA TYR A 31 -9.59 0.61 2.09
C TYR A 31 -9.59 2.04 2.64
N MET A 32 -10.64 2.83 2.40
CA MET A 32 -10.73 4.25 2.76
C MET A 32 -11.93 4.60 3.66
N GLY A 33 -12.80 3.65 3.97
CA GLY A 33 -13.96 3.87 4.84
C GLY A 33 -13.62 3.96 6.33
N LYS A 34 -14.62 3.69 7.17
CA LYS A 34 -14.50 3.77 8.63
C LYS A 34 -13.40 2.84 9.17
N ASN A 35 -12.79 3.23 10.29
CA ASN A 35 -11.85 2.36 11.00
C ASN A 35 -12.61 1.28 11.77
N THR A 36 -12.79 0.12 11.14
CA THR A 36 -13.48 -1.04 11.73
C THR A 36 -12.46 -2.04 12.31
N PRO A 37 -12.87 -2.88 13.28
CA PRO A 37 -12.03 -3.98 13.78
C PRO A 37 -11.55 -4.94 12.69
N ASP A 38 -12.37 -5.18 11.65
CA ASP A 38 -12.00 -6.07 10.55
C ASP A 38 -10.91 -5.46 9.66
N ARG A 39 -11.00 -4.15 9.36
CA ARG A 39 -9.93 -3.42 8.67
C ARG A 39 -8.64 -3.43 9.48
N GLN A 40 -8.72 -3.26 10.81
CA GLN A 40 -7.55 -3.33 11.69
C GLN A 40 -6.88 -4.72 11.61
N LYS A 41 -7.65 -5.80 11.72
CA LYS A 41 -7.12 -7.18 11.57
C LYS A 41 -6.48 -7.39 10.20
N PHE A 42 -7.14 -6.92 9.14
CA PHE A 42 -6.61 -7.00 7.77
C PHE A 42 -5.26 -6.29 7.65
N ILE A 43 -5.14 -5.07 8.18
CA ILE A 43 -3.87 -4.32 8.17
C ILE A 43 -2.80 -5.12 8.91
N ILE A 44 -3.06 -5.53 10.16
CA ILE A 44 -2.10 -6.28 10.99
C ILE A 44 -1.59 -7.53 10.26
N ASN A 45 -2.48 -8.30 9.65
CA ASN A 45 -2.11 -9.53 8.94
C ASN A 45 -1.25 -9.27 7.69
N ASN A 46 -1.33 -8.09 7.09
CA ASN A 46 -0.56 -7.70 5.90
C ASN A 46 0.65 -6.82 6.22
N LEU A 47 0.86 -6.43 7.48
CA LEU A 47 2.06 -5.73 7.90
C LEU A 47 3.28 -6.64 7.71
N LYS A 48 4.17 -6.25 6.81
CA LYS A 48 5.49 -6.88 6.68
C LYS A 48 6.44 -6.22 7.66
N VAL A 49 7.12 -7.01 8.49
CA VAL A 49 8.15 -6.51 9.39
C VAL A 49 9.51 -6.84 8.78
N GLU A 50 10.37 -5.83 8.67
CA GLU A 50 11.76 -6.04 8.24
C GLU A 50 12.52 -6.81 9.32
N LEU A 51 12.92 -8.04 9.00
CA LEU A 51 13.57 -8.97 9.93
C LEU A 51 14.94 -8.46 10.39
N ASP A 52 15.62 -7.68 9.56
CA ASP A 52 16.97 -7.15 9.83
C ASP A 52 16.97 -6.15 11.00
N LEU A 53 15.90 -5.38 11.17
CA LEU A 53 15.74 -4.45 12.29
C LEU A 53 15.51 -5.19 13.62
N ILE A 54 14.68 -6.23 13.60
CA ILE A 54 14.39 -7.05 14.79
C ILE A 54 15.66 -7.80 15.26
N ALA A 55 16.44 -8.34 14.33
CA ALA A 55 17.66 -9.05 14.66
C ALA A 55 18.68 -8.14 15.36
N THR A 56 18.76 -6.87 14.93
CA THR A 56 19.67 -5.87 15.51
C THR A 56 19.25 -5.46 16.92
N GLU A 57 17.95 -5.25 17.17
CA GLU A 57 17.44 -4.92 18.52
C GLU A 57 17.59 -6.07 19.54
N LYS A 58 17.53 -7.32 19.11
CA LYS A 58 17.73 -8.48 20.01
C LYS A 58 19.18 -8.72 20.40
N LEU A 59 20.11 -8.10 19.69
CA LEU A 59 21.56 -8.20 19.94
C LEU A 59 22.11 -7.02 20.77
N SER A 60 21.29 -6.00 21.04
CA SER A 60 21.58 -4.86 21.93
C SER A 60 20.97 -5.05 23.31
#